data_AF-A0A950CTR1-F1
#
_entry.id   AF-A0A950CTR1-F1
#
_cell.length_a   1.000
_cell.length_b   1.000
_cell.length_c   1.000
_cell.angle_alpha   90.00
_cell.angle_beta   90.00
_cell.angle_gamma   90.00
#
_symmetry.space_group_name_H-M   'P 1'
#
loop_
_entity.id
_entity.type
_entity.pdbx_description
1 polymer ?
#
loop_
_entity_poly.entity_id
_entity_poly.type
_entity_poly.pdbx_seq_one_letter_code
_entity_poly.pdbx_strand_id
1 'polypeptide(L)'
;MLDRTDGKSLRTGFLRHAELTPDAPAVVVRGATRSYGELRETAGRWANAILGAARRQPQRIGLFAYRSEVSYTGTLAALFAGAAFVPLNPTFPADKTRAMIAQAGLDAIIVDKTCAPQVSNVLEGVSIPMLLTPELSSPEFASVSCPVIDADALRGTAVAGKLPALTADDVAYLLFTSGSTGAPKGVPVTH
;
A
#
# COMPACT_ATOMS: atom_id res chain seq x y z
N MET A 1 6.66 8.25 23.32
CA MET A 1 6.08 9.61 23.42
C MET A 1 5.63 9.99 22.02
N LEU A 2 4.36 9.78 21.69
CA LEU A 2 3.78 10.15 20.39
C LEU A 2 3.83 11.68 20.27
N ASP A 3 4.42 12.17 19.18
CA ASP A 3 4.57 13.59 18.90
C ASP A 3 3.17 14.24 18.78
N ARG A 4 2.98 15.43 19.34
CA ARG A 4 1.66 16.07 19.49
C ARG A 4 1.03 16.50 18.15
N THR A 5 1.76 16.38 17.04
CA THR A 5 1.31 16.59 15.65
C THR A 5 0.67 15.34 15.02
N ASP A 6 0.89 14.13 15.54
CA ASP A 6 0.28 12.88 15.05
C ASP A 6 -1.21 12.74 15.48
N GLY A 7 -1.78 13.67 16.25
CA GLY A 7 -3.14 13.52 16.82
C GLY A 7 -4.30 13.46 15.79
N LYS A 8 -4.04 13.74 14.52
CA LYS A 8 -5.04 13.76 13.44
C LYS A 8 -4.53 13.03 12.20
N SER A 9 -4.02 11.80 12.35
CA SER A 9 -3.70 10.94 11.21
C SER A 9 -4.48 9.63 11.29
N LEU A 10 -4.83 9.07 10.13
CA LEU A 10 -5.56 7.80 10.05
C LEU A 10 -4.77 6.63 10.66
N ARG A 11 -3.44 6.71 10.69
CA ARG A 11 -2.59 5.69 11.33
C ARG A 11 -2.59 5.77 12.86
N THR A 12 -2.93 6.92 13.45
CA THR A 12 -2.80 7.17 14.90
C THR A 12 -3.69 6.27 15.73
N GLY A 13 -4.96 6.10 15.32
CA GLY A 13 -5.89 5.21 16.01
C GLY A 13 -5.39 3.76 16.01
N PHE A 14 -4.92 3.28 14.85
CA PHE A 14 -4.33 1.95 14.73
C PHE A 14 -3.08 1.78 15.60
N LEU A 15 -2.14 2.74 15.55
CA LEU A 15 -0.90 2.69 16.34
C LEU A 15 -1.19 2.66 17.85
N ARG A 16 -2.20 3.41 18.31
CA ARG A 16 -2.63 3.39 19.71
C ARG A 16 -3.10 2.00 20.14
N HIS A 17 -3.92 1.33 19.33
CA HIS A 17 -4.35 -0.05 19.63
C HIS A 17 -3.20 -1.05 19.55
N ALA A 18 -2.28 -0.88 18.61
CA ALA A 18 -1.09 -1.73 18.50
C ALA A 18 -0.08 -1.55 19.65
N GLU A 19 -0.15 -0.44 20.38
CA GLU A 19 0.63 -0.22 21.60
C GLU A 19 -0.11 -0.76 22.84
N LEU A 20 -1.41 -0.48 22.98
CA LEU A 20 -2.18 -0.82 24.18
C LEU A 20 -2.64 -2.29 24.21
N THR A 21 -2.95 -2.87 23.05
CA THR A 21 -3.54 -4.21 22.92
C THR A 21 -2.91 -4.96 21.74
N PRO A 22 -1.59 -5.21 21.75
CA PRO A 22 -0.88 -5.81 20.62
C PRO A 22 -1.41 -7.20 20.24
N ASP A 23 -1.84 -7.99 21.22
CA ASP A 23 -2.32 -9.37 21.01
C ASP A 23 -3.81 -9.43 20.61
N ALA A 24 -4.53 -8.32 20.65
CA ALA A 24 -5.94 -8.29 20.27
C ALA A 24 -6.11 -8.49 18.74
N PRO A 25 -7.15 -9.20 18.29
CA PRO A 25 -7.46 -9.33 16.86
C PRO A 25 -7.69 -7.95 16.22
N ALA A 26 -6.94 -7.66 15.15
CA ALA A 26 -7.10 -6.43 14.35
C ALA A 26 -7.90 -6.70 13.07
N VAL A 27 -7.56 -7.78 12.36
CA VAL A 27 -8.16 -8.13 11.09
C VAL A 27 -8.40 -9.65 11.03
N VAL A 28 -9.57 -10.04 10.54
CA VAL A 28 -9.90 -11.43 10.21
C VAL A 28 -10.26 -11.50 8.73
N VAL A 29 -9.45 -12.21 7.93
CA VAL A 29 -9.70 -12.41 6.50
C VAL A 29 -9.68 -13.91 6.21
N ARG A 30 -10.76 -14.43 5.63
CA ARG A 30 -10.86 -15.83 5.19
C ARG A 30 -10.48 -16.84 6.29
N GLY A 31 -10.83 -16.55 7.54
CA GLY A 31 -10.55 -17.39 8.71
C GLY A 31 -9.15 -17.21 9.32
N ALA A 32 -8.24 -16.49 8.67
CA ALA A 32 -6.97 -16.11 9.25
C ALA A 32 -7.14 -14.83 10.09
N THR A 33 -6.61 -14.83 11.30
CA THR A 33 -6.61 -13.66 12.19
C THR A 33 -5.20 -13.08 12.26
N ARG A 34 -5.10 -11.75 12.22
CA ARG A 34 -3.90 -11.01 12.56
C ARG A 34 -4.15 -10.11 13.75
N SER A 35 -3.23 -10.13 14.71
CA SER A 35 -3.26 -9.21 15.84
C SER A 35 -2.83 -7.80 15.42
N TYR A 36 -3.08 -6.80 16.26
CA TYR A 36 -2.60 -5.45 16.01
C TYR A 36 -1.06 -5.39 15.95
N GLY A 37 -0.37 -6.15 16.81
CA GLY A 37 1.08 -6.24 16.84
C GLY A 37 1.65 -6.83 15.55
N GLU A 38 1.13 -7.99 15.12
CA GLU A 38 1.54 -8.66 13.88
C GLU A 38 1.34 -7.75 12.65
N LEU A 39 0.19 -7.09 12.60
CA LEU A 39 -0.16 -6.22 11.47
C LEU A 39 0.70 -4.96 11.45
N ARG A 40 0.98 -4.35 12.62
CA ARG A 40 1.90 -3.22 12.76
C ARG A 40 3.31 -3.58 12.29
N GLU A 41 3.84 -4.71 12.74
CA GLU A 41 5.18 -5.13 12.36
C GLU A 41 5.29 -5.39 10.86
N THR A 42 4.33 -6.13 10.30
CA THR A 42 4.35 -6.49 8.87
C THR A 42 4.21 -5.24 8.00
N ALA A 43 3.24 -4.36 8.29
CA ALA A 43 3.09 -3.09 7.58
C ALA A 43 4.32 -2.19 7.74
N GLY A 44 4.95 -2.19 8.93
CA GLY A 44 6.17 -1.44 9.19
C GLY A 44 7.37 -1.92 8.37
N ARG A 45 7.53 -3.23 8.20
CA ARG A 45 8.57 -3.82 7.33
C ARG A 45 8.35 -3.43 5.86
N TRP A 46 7.10 -3.49 5.39
CA TRP A 46 6.77 -3.09 4.03
C TRP A 46 6.99 -1.61 3.79
N ALA A 47 6.59 -0.75 4.72
CA ALA A 47 6.84 0.68 4.68
C ALA A 47 8.36 0.97 4.61
N ASN A 48 9.15 0.29 5.43
CA ASN A 48 10.61 0.44 5.44
C ASN A 48 11.25 0.00 4.11
N ALA A 49 10.80 -1.13 3.54
CA ALA A 49 11.26 -1.60 2.24
C ALA A 49 10.94 -0.60 1.12
N ILE A 50 9.73 -0.03 1.12
CA ILE A 50 9.32 0.99 0.15
C ILE A 50 10.15 2.26 0.31
N LEU A 51 10.35 2.74 1.54
CA LEU A 51 11.18 3.91 1.83
C LEU A 51 12.64 3.70 1.40
N GLY A 52 13.20 2.51 1.65
CA GLY A 52 14.59 2.18 1.30
C GLY A 52 14.83 2.02 -0.20
N ALA A 53 13.82 1.58 -0.96
CA ALA A 53 13.90 1.45 -2.42
C ALA A 53 13.54 2.75 -3.16
N ALA A 54 12.80 3.66 -2.52
CA ALA A 54 12.39 4.91 -3.14
C ALA A 54 13.54 5.91 -3.25
N ARG A 55 13.65 6.58 -4.40
CA ARG A 55 14.68 7.64 -4.63
C ARG A 55 14.37 8.95 -3.89
N ARG A 56 13.13 9.12 -3.46
CA ARG A 56 12.58 10.26 -2.70
C ARG A 56 11.50 9.75 -1.78
N GLN A 57 11.04 10.58 -0.84
CA GLN A 57 9.88 10.23 -0.02
C GLN A 57 8.67 9.88 -0.90
N PRO A 58 8.09 8.67 -0.75
CA PRO A 58 6.93 8.28 -1.52
C PRO A 58 5.74 9.16 -1.15
N GLN A 59 4.97 9.54 -2.17
CA GLN A 59 3.77 10.34 -2.03
C GLN A 59 2.52 9.48 -2.18
N ARG A 60 2.57 8.47 -3.06
CA ARG A 60 1.41 7.64 -3.41
C ARG A 60 1.81 6.19 -3.64
N ILE A 61 1.10 5.26 -3.02
CA ILE A 61 1.33 3.83 -3.14
C ILE A 61 0.03 3.17 -3.60
N GLY A 62 0.09 2.48 -4.74
CA GLY A 62 -1.03 1.71 -5.27
C GLY A 62 -1.27 0.42 -4.50
N LEU A 63 -2.53 0.08 -4.30
CA LEU A 63 -2.94 -1.20 -3.72
C LEU A 63 -3.71 -1.98 -4.78
N PHE A 64 -3.03 -2.87 -5.50
CA PHE A 64 -3.65 -3.81 -6.43
C PHE A 64 -3.98 -5.11 -5.69
N ALA A 65 -4.94 -4.99 -4.78
CA ALA A 65 -5.37 -6.01 -3.84
C ALA A 65 -6.82 -5.73 -3.42
N TYR A 66 -7.61 -6.77 -3.16
CA TYR A 66 -9.03 -6.60 -2.80
C TYR A 66 -9.45 -7.52 -1.66
N ARG A 67 -9.89 -6.93 -0.54
CA ARG A 67 -10.42 -7.65 0.64
C ARG A 67 -9.52 -8.81 1.09
N SER A 68 -8.21 -8.58 1.07
CA SER A 68 -7.19 -9.54 1.48
C SER A 68 -6.35 -8.99 2.63
N GLU A 69 -5.60 -9.85 3.31
CA GLU A 69 -4.61 -9.42 4.30
C GLU A 69 -3.64 -8.40 3.69
N VAL A 70 -3.18 -8.64 2.45
CA VAL A 70 -2.30 -7.73 1.70
C VAL A 70 -2.93 -6.35 1.50
N SER A 71 -4.24 -6.26 1.24
CA SER A 71 -4.94 -4.99 1.07
C SER A 71 -4.90 -4.14 2.36
N TYR A 72 -5.16 -4.75 3.52
CA TYR A 72 -5.14 -4.05 4.80
C TYR A 72 -3.71 -3.73 5.28
N THR A 73 -2.79 -4.69 5.17
CA THR A 73 -1.36 -4.50 5.48
C THR A 73 -0.76 -3.42 4.57
N GLY A 74 -1.07 -3.45 3.28
CA GLY A 74 -0.57 -2.47 2.30
C GLY A 74 -1.11 -1.06 2.55
N THR A 75 -2.37 -0.94 2.96
CA THR A 75 -2.95 0.34 3.40
C THR A 75 -2.14 0.93 4.55
N LEU A 76 -1.88 0.15 5.60
CA LEU A 76 -1.07 0.60 6.73
C LEU A 76 0.38 0.88 6.34
N ALA A 77 0.97 0.04 5.47
CA ALA A 77 2.32 0.25 4.97
C ALA A 77 2.46 1.59 4.24
N ALA A 78 1.47 1.97 3.43
CA ALA A 78 1.47 3.26 2.76
C ALA A 78 1.40 4.43 3.76
N LEU A 79 0.48 4.36 4.73
CA LEU A 79 0.36 5.39 5.77
C LEU A 79 1.61 5.47 6.66
N PHE A 80 2.25 4.34 6.94
CA PHE A 80 3.51 4.26 7.69
C PHE A 80 4.69 4.79 6.88
N ALA A 81 4.66 4.67 5.55
CA ALA A 81 5.62 5.32 4.65
C ALA A 81 5.36 6.83 4.47
N GLY A 82 4.30 7.37 5.08
CA GLY A 82 3.91 8.77 4.94
C GLY A 82 3.32 9.10 3.57
N ALA A 83 2.75 8.10 2.88
CA ALA A 83 2.21 8.21 1.54
C ALA A 83 0.71 7.93 1.52
N ALA A 84 0.01 8.56 0.57
CA ALA A 84 -1.38 8.26 0.29
C ALA A 84 -1.52 6.85 -0.29
N PHE A 85 -2.49 6.07 0.16
CA PHE A 85 -2.82 4.82 -0.52
C PHE A 85 -3.80 5.07 -1.67
N VAL A 86 -3.64 4.33 -2.77
CA VAL A 86 -4.46 4.42 -3.97
C VAL A 86 -5.06 3.04 -4.26
N PRO A 87 -6.33 2.77 -3.88
CA PRO A 87 -6.97 1.49 -4.17
C PRO A 87 -7.14 1.28 -5.67
N LEU A 88 -6.61 0.17 -6.18
CA LEU A 88 -6.74 -0.26 -7.57
C LEU A 88 -7.58 -1.54 -7.58
N ASN A 89 -8.81 -1.45 -8.08
CA ASN A 89 -9.74 -2.58 -8.05
C ASN A 89 -9.40 -3.60 -9.16
N PRO A 90 -9.02 -4.86 -8.84
CA PRO A 90 -8.71 -5.89 -9.83
C PRO A 90 -9.91 -6.34 -10.67
N THR A 91 -11.13 -5.94 -10.31
CA THR A 91 -12.32 -6.21 -11.15
C THR A 91 -12.50 -5.18 -12.27
N PHE A 92 -11.70 -4.12 -12.32
CA PHE A 92 -11.76 -3.15 -13.41
C PHE A 92 -11.00 -3.64 -14.64
N PRO A 93 -11.45 -3.26 -15.86
CA PRO A 93 -10.69 -3.55 -17.08
C PRO A 93 -9.26 -3.03 -17.00
N ALA A 94 -8.31 -3.76 -17.59
CA ALA A 94 -6.89 -3.44 -17.51
C ALA A 94 -6.57 -2.02 -18.01
N ASP A 95 -7.17 -1.59 -19.11
CA ASP A 95 -7.04 -0.25 -19.68
C ASP A 95 -7.46 0.85 -18.69
N LYS A 96 -8.55 0.61 -17.95
CA LYS A 96 -9.05 1.54 -16.93
C LYS A 96 -8.08 1.62 -15.75
N THR A 97 -7.56 0.48 -15.31
CA THR A 97 -6.55 0.41 -14.24
C THR A 97 -5.25 1.09 -14.66
N ARG A 98 -4.78 0.88 -15.91
CA ARG A 98 -3.60 1.57 -16.47
C ARG A 98 -3.78 3.09 -16.45
N ALA A 99 -4.93 3.58 -16.89
CA ALA A 99 -5.23 5.02 -16.87
C ALA A 99 -5.20 5.59 -15.43
N MET A 100 -5.75 4.86 -14.45
CA MET A 100 -5.70 5.24 -13.04
C MET A 100 -4.26 5.27 -12.51
N ILE A 101 -3.45 4.26 -12.81
CA ILE A 101 -2.04 4.19 -12.41
C ILE A 101 -1.24 5.37 -12.98
N ALA A 102 -1.37 5.62 -14.28
CA ALA A 102 -0.67 6.71 -14.96
C ALA A 102 -1.06 8.08 -14.39
N GLN A 103 -2.35 8.30 -14.11
CA GLN A 103 -2.84 9.55 -13.54
C GLN A 103 -2.45 9.74 -12.07
N ALA A 104 -2.37 8.66 -11.29
CA ALA A 104 -2.03 8.73 -9.89
C ALA A 104 -0.56 9.06 -9.65
N GLY A 105 0.35 8.71 -10.57
CA GLY A 105 1.79 8.94 -10.40
C GLY A 105 2.34 8.17 -9.19
N LEU A 106 2.15 6.85 -9.21
CA LEU A 106 2.48 5.97 -8.08
C LEU A 106 3.99 5.77 -7.94
N ASP A 107 4.46 5.76 -6.68
CA ASP A 107 5.85 5.50 -6.34
C ASP A 107 6.13 4.01 -6.13
N ALA A 108 5.10 3.25 -5.77
CA ALA A 108 5.13 1.80 -5.66
C ALA A 108 3.72 1.24 -5.88
N ILE A 109 3.62 -0.04 -6.21
CA ILE A 109 2.35 -0.79 -6.14
C ILE A 109 2.56 -2.06 -5.30
N ILE A 110 1.69 -2.24 -4.31
CA ILE A 110 1.58 -3.46 -3.53
C ILE A 110 0.54 -4.35 -4.20
N VAL A 111 0.94 -5.58 -4.54
CA VAL A 111 0.11 -6.53 -5.28
C VAL A 111 -0.20 -7.75 -4.43
N ASP A 112 -1.47 -8.15 -4.38
CA ASP A 112 -1.88 -9.41 -3.76
C ASP A 112 -1.66 -10.59 -4.72
N LYS A 113 -1.32 -11.76 -4.19
CA LYS A 113 -1.13 -13.00 -4.97
C LYS A 113 -2.29 -13.32 -5.93
N THR A 114 -3.53 -13.01 -5.54
CA THR A 114 -4.72 -13.23 -6.37
C THR A 114 -4.81 -12.30 -7.56
N CYS A 115 -4.08 -11.18 -7.52
CA CYS A 115 -4.02 -10.16 -8.57
C CYS A 115 -2.77 -10.31 -9.45
N ALA A 116 -1.79 -11.12 -9.04
CA ALA A 116 -0.55 -11.39 -9.79
C ALA A 116 -0.80 -11.75 -11.28
N PRO A 117 -1.78 -12.63 -11.61
CA PRO A 117 -2.11 -12.97 -13.01
C PRO A 117 -2.47 -11.79 -13.92
N GLN A 118 -2.84 -10.63 -13.35
CA GLN A 118 -3.27 -9.45 -14.11
C GLN A 118 -2.16 -8.39 -14.23
N VAL A 119 -1.05 -8.54 -13.51
CA VAL A 119 -0.02 -7.49 -13.32
C VAL A 119 0.60 -7.07 -14.65
N SER A 120 1.05 -8.03 -15.47
CA SER A 120 1.68 -7.75 -16.76
C SER A 120 0.78 -6.90 -17.66
N ASN A 121 -0.51 -7.23 -17.71
CA ASN A 121 -1.51 -6.50 -18.49
C ASN A 121 -1.78 -5.10 -17.90
N VAL A 122 -2.03 -4.98 -16.59
CA VAL A 122 -2.32 -3.66 -15.98
C VAL A 122 -1.10 -2.74 -15.90
N LEU A 123 0.10 -3.23 -16.17
CA LEU A 123 1.33 -2.43 -16.24
C LEU A 123 1.88 -2.29 -17.66
N GLU A 124 1.21 -2.84 -18.67
CA GLU A 124 1.65 -2.73 -20.06
C GLU A 124 1.81 -1.26 -20.49
N GLY A 125 3.02 -0.88 -20.91
CA GLY A 125 3.34 0.49 -21.31
C GLY A 125 3.36 1.52 -20.16
N VAL A 126 3.28 1.08 -18.90
CA VAL A 126 3.32 1.94 -17.72
C VAL A 126 4.62 1.68 -16.95
N SER A 127 5.33 2.75 -16.58
CA SER A 127 6.52 2.65 -15.74
C SER A 127 6.15 2.94 -14.29
N ILE A 128 6.51 2.02 -13.39
CA ILE A 128 6.37 2.17 -11.94
C ILE A 128 7.76 1.97 -11.31
N PRO A 129 8.13 2.74 -10.27
CA PRO A 129 9.47 2.60 -9.70
C PRO A 129 9.73 1.25 -9.04
N MET A 130 8.70 0.61 -8.48
CA MET A 130 8.80 -0.70 -7.84
C MET A 130 7.45 -1.38 -7.62
N LEU A 131 7.48 -2.70 -7.48
CA LEU A 131 6.39 -3.53 -6.95
C LEU A 131 6.79 -4.19 -5.63
N LEU A 132 5.80 -4.48 -4.80
CA LEU A 132 5.94 -5.33 -3.62
C LEU A 132 4.83 -6.39 -3.64
N THR A 133 5.20 -7.66 -3.46
CA THR A 133 4.25 -8.79 -3.49
C THR A 133 4.72 -9.89 -2.54
N PRO A 134 3.81 -10.56 -1.80
CA PRO A 134 4.16 -11.76 -1.04
C PRO A 134 4.27 -13.01 -1.93
N GLU A 135 4.15 -12.87 -3.25
CA GLU A 135 4.19 -13.98 -4.21
C GLU A 135 5.09 -13.62 -5.38
N LEU A 136 6.40 -13.72 -5.21
CA LEU A 136 7.37 -13.42 -6.27
C LEU A 136 7.43 -14.54 -7.34
N SER A 137 6.95 -15.74 -7.02
CA SER A 137 7.11 -16.91 -7.91
C SER A 137 6.24 -16.87 -9.17
N SER A 138 5.28 -15.94 -9.24
CA SER A 138 4.42 -15.80 -10.41
C SER A 138 5.23 -15.36 -11.65
N PRO A 139 5.07 -16.06 -12.80
CA PRO A 139 5.79 -15.71 -14.04
C PRO A 139 5.43 -14.31 -14.56
N GLU A 140 4.28 -13.76 -14.16
CA GLU A 140 3.86 -12.42 -14.54
C GLU A 140 4.80 -11.33 -14.05
N PHE A 141 5.53 -11.55 -12.95
CA PHE A 141 6.51 -10.58 -12.46
C PHE A 141 7.81 -10.59 -13.26
N ALA A 142 8.12 -11.67 -14.00
CA ALA A 142 9.33 -11.77 -14.81
C ALA A 142 9.29 -10.85 -16.05
N SER A 143 8.09 -10.48 -16.51
CA SER A 143 7.89 -9.58 -17.65
C SER A 143 7.75 -8.11 -17.25
N VAL A 144 7.70 -7.81 -15.94
CA VAL A 144 7.62 -6.43 -15.45
C VAL A 144 9.00 -5.77 -15.51
N SER A 145 9.05 -4.52 -15.97
CA SER A 145 10.29 -3.76 -16.20
C SER A 145 10.89 -3.10 -14.95
N CYS A 146 10.23 -3.21 -13.79
CA CYS A 146 10.65 -2.56 -12.55
C CYS A 146 11.09 -3.58 -11.49
N PRO A 147 11.89 -3.16 -10.49
CA PRO A 147 12.21 -4.00 -9.34
C PRO A 147 10.95 -4.52 -8.65
N VAL A 148 10.96 -5.81 -8.31
CA VAL A 148 9.89 -6.47 -7.55
C VAL A 148 10.49 -6.94 -6.23
N ILE A 149 9.94 -6.46 -5.12
CA ILE A 149 10.33 -6.87 -3.77
C ILE A 149 9.43 -8.00 -3.31
N ASP A 150 10.06 -9.09 -2.86
CA ASP A 150 9.40 -10.18 -2.16
C ASP A 150 9.07 -9.75 -0.72
N ALA A 151 7.78 -9.65 -0.42
CA ALA A 151 7.28 -9.28 0.89
C ALA A 151 7.53 -10.36 1.95
N ASP A 152 7.64 -11.63 1.56
CA ASP A 152 7.95 -12.72 2.49
C ASP A 152 9.45 -12.72 2.85
N ALA A 153 10.33 -12.29 1.95
CA ALA A 153 11.74 -12.07 2.24
C ALA A 153 11.98 -10.94 3.26
N LEU A 154 10.98 -10.09 3.51
CA LEU A 154 11.05 -9.05 4.53
C LEU A 154 10.79 -9.61 5.95
N ARG A 155 10.37 -10.86 6.11
CA ARG A 155 10.16 -11.46 7.44
C ARG A 155 11.47 -11.43 8.23
N GLY A 156 11.40 -10.94 9.47
CA GLY A 156 12.58 -10.80 10.34
C GLY A 156 13.47 -9.59 10.05
N THR A 157 13.17 -8.80 9.01
CA THR A 157 13.85 -7.51 8.81
C THR A 157 13.42 -6.50 9.88
N ALA A 158 14.30 -5.52 10.12
CA ALA A 158 14.03 -4.45 11.06
C ALA A 158 12.84 -3.59 10.62
N VAL A 159 11.96 -3.27 11.56
CA VAL A 159 10.94 -2.23 11.41
C VAL A 159 11.62 -0.88 11.66
N ALA A 160 11.39 0.12 10.79
CA ALA A 160 11.92 1.46 11.00
C ALA A 160 11.41 2.03 12.34
N GLY A 161 12.34 2.53 13.17
CA GLY A 161 12.02 3.01 14.52
C GLY A 161 11.23 4.33 14.55
N LYS A 162 11.36 5.17 13.52
CA LYS A 162 10.65 6.45 13.42
C LYS A 162 9.89 6.51 12.09
N LEU A 163 8.56 6.70 12.18
CA LEU A 163 7.72 6.95 11.00
C LEU A 163 7.96 8.37 10.47
N PRO A 164 7.81 8.61 9.15
CA PRO A 164 7.82 9.95 8.58
C PRO A 164 6.75 10.83 9.24
N ALA A 165 7.06 12.12 9.42
CA ALA A 165 6.10 13.08 9.95
C ALA A 165 4.92 13.25 8.98
N LEU A 166 3.71 13.38 9.53
CA LEU A 166 2.48 13.67 8.80
C LEU A 166 1.72 14.78 9.53
N THR A 167 0.91 15.49 8.76
CA THR A 167 -0.01 16.54 9.18
C THR A 167 -1.44 16.17 8.75
N ALA A 168 -2.44 16.88 9.29
CA ALA A 168 -3.83 16.67 8.89
C ALA A 168 -4.11 17.06 7.43
N ASP A 169 -3.25 17.88 6.82
CA ASP A 169 -3.39 18.36 5.45
C ASP A 169 -2.74 17.41 4.42
N ASP A 170 -1.96 16.43 4.87
CA ASP A 170 -1.39 15.42 3.99
C ASP A 170 -2.47 14.48 3.46
N VAL A 171 -2.34 14.09 2.19
CA VAL A 171 -3.29 13.19 1.54
C VAL A 171 -3.15 11.79 2.14
N ALA A 172 -4.24 11.28 2.72
CA ALA A 172 -4.31 9.95 3.27
C ALA A 172 -4.62 8.90 2.19
N TYR A 173 -5.49 9.25 1.24
CA TYR A 173 -5.83 8.37 0.12
C TYR A 173 -6.36 9.12 -1.11
N LEU A 174 -6.25 8.47 -2.27
CA LEU A 174 -6.78 8.94 -3.55
C LEU A 174 -7.82 7.94 -4.06
N LEU A 175 -9.10 8.35 -4.13
CA LEU A 175 -10.15 7.51 -4.71
C LEU A 175 -10.50 7.94 -6.12
N PHE A 176 -10.56 6.97 -7.03
CA PHE A 176 -11.02 7.21 -8.39
C PHE A 176 -12.53 7.08 -8.49
N THR A 177 -13.14 8.10 -9.08
CA THR A 177 -14.58 8.12 -9.40
C THR A 177 -14.77 8.16 -10.91
N SER A 178 -15.91 7.64 -11.39
CA SER A 178 -16.29 7.78 -12.80
C SER A 178 -16.56 9.26 -13.08
N GLY A 179 -15.69 9.90 -13.86
CA GLY A 179 -15.90 11.27 -14.31
C GLY A 179 -17.03 11.36 -15.34
N SER A 180 -17.69 12.51 -15.42
CA SER A 180 -18.71 12.80 -16.45
C SER A 180 -18.15 12.73 -17.88
N THR A 181 -16.83 12.89 -18.04
CA THR A 181 -16.10 12.81 -19.30
C THR A 181 -15.60 11.39 -19.64
N GLY A 182 -15.96 10.37 -18.84
CA GLY A 182 -15.52 8.98 -19.03
C GLY A 182 -14.12 8.66 -18.49
N ALA A 183 -13.25 9.67 -18.35
CA ALA A 183 -11.93 9.50 -17.73
C ALA A 183 -12.05 9.39 -16.19
N PRO A 184 -11.29 8.49 -15.54
CA PRO A 184 -11.21 8.43 -14.08
C PRO A 184 -10.76 9.77 -13.49
N LYS A 185 -11.37 10.20 -12.39
CA LYS A 185 -10.90 11.37 -11.62
C LYS A 185 -10.46 10.93 -10.24
N GLY A 186 -9.17 11.12 -9.94
CA GLY A 186 -8.61 10.90 -8.60
C GLY A 186 -9.02 12.04 -7.67
N VAL A 187 -9.73 11.70 -6.59
CA VAL A 187 -10.18 12.62 -5.55
C VAL A 187 -9.31 12.40 -4.32
N PRO A 188 -8.43 13.36 -3.97
CA PRO A 188 -7.60 13.25 -2.76
C PRO A 188 -8.45 13.50 -1.52
N VAL A 189 -8.20 12.71 -0.48
CA VAL A 189 -8.78 12.91 0.85
C VAL A 189 -7.64 12.95 1.86
N THR A 190 -7.65 13.98 2.70
CA THR A 190 -6.65 14.19 3.75
C THR A 190 -6.99 13.38 5.00
N HIS A 191 -6.10 13.41 5.99
CA HIS A 191 -6.24 12.70 7.26
C HIS A 191 -7.36 13.24 8.16
#